data_AF-A0AAE9YWX9-F1
#
_entry.id   AF-A0AAE9YWX9-F1
#
_cell.length_a   1.000
_cell.length_b   1.000
_cell.length_c   1.000
_cell.angle_alpha   90.00
_cell.angle_beta   90.00
_cell.angle_gamma   90.00
#
_symmetry.space_group_name_H-M   'P 1'
#
loop_
_entity.id
_entity.type
_entity.pdbx_description
1 polymer ?
#
loop_
_entity_poly.entity_id
_entity_poly.type
_entity_poly.pdbx_seq_one_letter_code
_entity_poly.pdbx_strand_id
1 'polypeptide(L)'
;MENQETPWWVLPSLIVAILGFLWTVINGLAQKLEDENTRKSIVNAITKKSWVFLYHSWIASVLKRLELFFGPALSLSAFNRCLSIAYIYPLFAFLLSWLLGGNGKIASFVFLPEINQPLYRFFLLVWLILGFGLFFYLLRYFETVAVKLVNVCRIPERFLSSVVTFVILGTFTFNVIFAFVFAVTVTGLGAGDLSNAFFDITTTILSDDFTSVFAVVLAFFFILSGAFAFAVAGVGALALAVGFIFAIVLGGVFATAFGHTNLNVNTVFMLLFISLLPLINALIDYISWFWSRYFLKKASAPDAGYGFIIHILVDLIIACLLLVILCLLLPLTIEVFYVVNTSLPELNWREVARDAVNEPRGQGLFITLMVVTTLIPTLLHILLGLVAAAVNIGGHQLASFLHRHGKQKMWLLVAATWYIFYVLSPFVLVGGGLFLSVYYYDIPISLWLYEFTLWIFSMPTMGPVLILSILLILLGAPLWKVNTGQVQIENNG
;
A
#
# COMPACT_ATOMS: atom_id res chain seq x y z
N MET A 1 -7.98 29.89 -7.11
CA MET A 1 -8.40 28.69 -6.38
C MET A 1 -8.78 29.16 -5.00
N GLU A 2 -10.06 29.10 -4.66
CA GLU A 2 -10.48 29.32 -3.28
C GLU A 2 -9.85 28.19 -2.46
N ASN A 3 -9.01 28.53 -1.48
CA ASN A 3 -8.41 27.51 -0.62
C ASN A 3 -9.57 26.76 0.04
N GLN A 4 -9.85 25.53 -0.41
CA GLN A 4 -10.77 24.67 0.31
C GLN A 4 -10.13 24.42 1.69
N GLU A 5 -10.56 25.20 2.68
CA GLU A 5 -10.08 25.03 4.04
C GLU A 5 -10.42 23.61 4.48
N THR A 6 -9.40 22.85 4.87
CA THR A 6 -9.59 21.54 5.49
C THR A 6 -10.64 21.68 6.58
N PRO A 7 -11.72 20.86 6.59
CA PRO A 7 -12.81 21.07 7.53
C PRO A 7 -12.29 21.11 8.97
N TRP A 8 -12.74 22.09 9.75
CA TRP A 8 -12.21 22.38 11.10
C TRP A 8 -12.21 21.17 12.06
N TRP A 9 -13.07 20.18 11.82
CA TRP A 9 -13.20 18.97 12.64
C TRP A 9 -12.17 17.88 12.32
N VAL A 10 -11.52 17.92 11.14
CA VAL A 10 -10.56 16.89 10.71
C VAL A 10 -9.37 16.85 11.66
N LEU A 11 -8.77 18.02 11.94
CA LEU A 11 -7.57 18.11 12.77
C LEU A 11 -7.82 17.69 14.24
N PRO A 12 -8.85 18.19 14.95
CA PRO A 12 -9.19 17.70 16.29
C PRO A 12 -9.46 16.20 16.33
N SER A 13 -10.18 15.66 15.35
CA SER A 13 -10.48 14.22 15.28
C SER A 13 -9.21 13.38 15.13
N LEU A 14 -8.29 13.82 14.27
CA LEU A 14 -6.99 13.17 14.09
C LEU A 14 -6.16 13.23 15.38
N ILE A 15 -6.13 14.37 16.07
CA ILE A 15 -5.42 14.53 17.34
C ILE A 15 -5.97 13.57 18.40
N VAL A 16 -7.30 13.51 18.56
CA VAL A 16 -7.93 12.59 19.53
C VAL A 16 -7.62 11.14 19.19
N ALA A 17 -7.69 10.76 17.91
CA ALA A 17 -7.35 9.40 17.47
C ALA A 17 -5.88 9.05 17.75
N ILE A 18 -4.95 9.97 17.45
CA ILE A 18 -3.52 9.80 17.75
C ILE A 18 -3.31 9.66 19.26
N LEU A 19 -3.88 10.55 20.07
CA LEU A 19 -3.73 10.50 21.53
C LEU A 19 -4.30 9.21 22.13
N GLY A 20 -5.47 8.76 21.67
CA GLY A 20 -6.08 7.50 22.10
C GLY A 20 -5.22 6.27 21.73
N PHE A 21 -4.66 6.27 20.52
CA PHE A 21 -3.71 5.23 20.10
C PHE A 21 -2.44 5.24 20.97
N LEU A 22 -1.83 6.43 21.16
CA LEU A 22 -0.64 6.59 21.99
C LEU A 22 -0.88 6.13 23.43
N TRP A 23 -2.01 6.51 24.02
CA TRP A 23 -2.40 6.06 25.35
C TRP A 23 -2.48 4.54 25.46
N THR A 24 -3.05 3.87 24.44
CA THR A 24 -3.13 2.40 24.38
C THR A 24 -1.74 1.77 24.33
N VAL A 25 -0.84 2.30 23.49
CA VAL A 25 0.54 1.80 23.36
C VAL A 25 1.34 2.05 24.64
N ILE A 26 1.22 3.25 25.25
CA ILE A 26 1.86 3.61 26.52
C ILE A 26 1.43 2.66 27.62
N ASN A 27 0.13 2.40 27.78
CA ASN A 27 -0.37 1.49 28.80
C ASN A 27 0.09 0.04 28.58
N GLY A 28 0.05 -0.44 27.34
CA GLY A 28 0.54 -1.77 27.01
C GLY A 28 2.03 -1.95 27.28
N LEU A 29 2.83 -0.89 27.07
CA LEU A 29 4.25 -0.90 27.41
C LEU A 29 4.48 -0.81 28.92
N ALA A 30 3.73 0.04 29.63
CA ALA A 30 3.80 0.17 31.08
C ALA A 30 3.49 -1.18 31.76
N GLN A 31 2.45 -1.89 31.32
CA GLN A 31 2.13 -3.25 31.78
C GLN A 31 3.28 -4.24 31.52
N LYS A 32 3.92 -4.18 30.35
CA LYS A 32 5.11 -5.02 30.06
C LYS A 32 6.31 -4.67 30.95
N LEU A 33 6.45 -3.39 31.33
CA LEU A 33 7.52 -2.93 32.22
C LEU A 33 7.26 -3.27 33.70
N GLU A 34 6.04 -3.66 34.07
CA GLU A 34 5.74 -4.21 35.41
C GLU A 34 6.48 -5.54 35.62
N ASP A 35 6.53 -6.40 34.59
CA ASP A 35 7.32 -7.63 34.60
C ASP A 35 8.82 -7.32 34.72
N GLU A 36 9.43 -7.87 35.77
CA GLU A 36 10.82 -7.62 36.11
C GLU A 36 11.79 -8.21 35.08
N ASN A 37 11.46 -9.36 34.49
CA ASN A 37 12.31 -9.98 33.48
C ASN A 37 12.31 -9.15 32.19
N THR A 38 11.13 -8.73 31.74
CA THR A 38 10.98 -7.82 30.59
C THR A 38 11.68 -6.49 30.84
N ARG A 39 11.49 -5.88 32.01
CA ARG A 39 12.16 -4.62 32.38
C ARG A 39 13.68 -4.76 32.38
N LYS A 40 14.24 -5.80 33.00
CA LYS A 40 15.69 -6.09 32.98
C LYS A 40 16.21 -6.32 31.56
N SER A 41 15.44 -7.02 30.72
CA SER A 41 15.78 -7.25 29.31
C SER A 41 15.87 -5.93 28.53
N ILE A 42 14.86 -5.06 28.67
CA ILE A 42 14.84 -3.72 28.03
C ILE A 42 15.98 -2.86 28.53
N VAL A 43 16.18 -2.77 29.85
CA VAL A 43 17.29 -2.00 30.44
C VAL A 43 18.64 -2.52 29.92
N ASN A 44 18.88 -3.83 29.94
CA ASN A 44 20.12 -4.41 29.42
C ASN A 44 20.29 -4.16 27.93
N ALA A 45 19.22 -4.25 27.13
CA ALA A 45 19.27 -3.97 25.70
C ALA A 45 19.68 -2.51 25.44
N ILE A 46 19.15 -1.58 26.24
CA ILE A 46 19.40 -0.16 26.10
C ILE A 46 20.80 0.24 26.62
N THR A 47 21.26 -0.32 27.75
CA THR A 47 22.50 0.15 28.40
C THR A 47 23.77 -0.56 27.96
N LYS A 48 23.69 -1.86 27.64
CA LYS A 48 24.89 -2.68 27.41
C LYS A 48 25.20 -2.88 25.94
N LYS A 49 24.26 -2.55 25.06
CA LYS A 49 24.37 -2.86 23.64
C LYS A 49 24.51 -1.56 22.87
N SER A 50 25.41 -1.55 21.89
CA SER A 50 25.52 -0.43 20.98
C SER A 50 24.22 -0.25 20.20
N TRP A 51 23.93 0.97 19.75
CA TRP A 51 22.83 1.23 18.85
C TRP A 51 22.85 0.34 17.59
N VAL A 52 24.03 -0.01 17.10
CA VAL A 52 24.22 -0.96 15.98
C VAL A 52 23.63 -2.32 16.33
N PHE A 53 23.87 -2.82 17.55
CA PHE A 53 23.25 -4.06 18.00
C PHE A 53 21.72 -3.93 18.08
N LEU A 54 21.20 -2.83 18.66
CA LEU A 54 19.76 -2.60 18.77
C LEU A 54 19.11 -2.60 17.38
N TYR A 55 19.73 -1.88 16.45
CA TYR A 55 19.35 -1.83 15.06
C TYR A 55 19.35 -3.22 14.39
N HIS A 56 20.43 -4.01 14.49
CA HIS A 56 20.47 -5.37 13.95
C HIS A 56 19.37 -6.26 14.54
N SER A 57 19.16 -6.19 15.86
CA SER A 57 18.13 -6.98 16.54
C SER A 57 16.72 -6.61 16.08
N TRP A 58 16.44 -5.34 15.86
CA TRP A 58 15.14 -4.88 15.37
C TRP A 58 14.93 -5.22 13.91
N ILE A 59 15.94 -5.03 13.06
CA ILE A 59 15.88 -5.46 11.67
C ILE A 59 15.63 -6.96 11.58
N ALA A 60 16.35 -7.79 12.34
CA ALA A 60 16.12 -9.23 12.32
C ALA A 60 14.68 -9.58 12.71
N SER A 61 14.10 -8.86 13.69
CA SER A 61 12.70 -9.02 14.08
C SER A 61 11.73 -8.58 12.98
N VAL A 62 11.98 -7.43 12.35
CA VAL A 62 11.16 -6.89 11.26
C VAL A 62 11.24 -7.80 10.03
N LEU A 63 12.43 -8.23 9.62
CA LEU A 63 12.66 -9.18 8.54
C LEU A 63 11.89 -10.47 8.77
N LYS A 64 11.96 -11.04 9.99
CA LYS A 64 11.19 -12.23 10.32
C LYS A 64 9.69 -12.01 10.17
N ARG A 65 9.17 -10.84 10.56
CA ARG A 65 7.74 -10.51 10.38
C ARG A 65 7.38 -10.30 8.91
N LEU A 66 8.23 -9.65 8.15
CA LEU A 66 8.06 -9.48 6.70
C LEU A 66 8.11 -10.82 5.98
N GLU A 67 9.01 -11.72 6.37
CA GLU A 67 9.08 -13.10 5.86
C GLU A 67 7.83 -13.90 6.19
N LEU A 68 7.27 -13.74 7.38
CA LEU A 68 6.00 -14.39 7.75
C LEU A 68 4.81 -13.82 6.96
N PHE A 69 4.78 -12.50 6.72
CA PHE A 69 3.66 -11.84 6.05
C PHE A 69 3.69 -11.98 4.53
N PHE A 70 4.84 -11.69 3.90
CA PHE A 70 5.06 -11.76 2.45
C PHE A 70 5.52 -13.14 1.98
N GLY A 71 6.11 -13.97 2.83
CA GLY A 71 6.84 -15.17 2.39
C GLY A 71 8.25 -14.83 1.89
N PRO A 72 8.91 -15.74 1.14
CA PRO A 72 10.25 -15.51 0.58
C PRO A 72 10.27 -14.30 -0.37
N ALA A 73 11.39 -13.58 -0.42
CA ALA A 73 11.49 -12.28 -1.11
C ALA A 73 11.16 -12.31 -2.61
N LEU A 74 11.54 -13.39 -3.31
CA LEU A 74 11.22 -13.60 -4.73
C LEU A 74 10.13 -14.65 -4.94
N SER A 75 9.15 -14.72 -4.04
CA SER A 75 8.04 -15.68 -4.16
C SER A 75 6.78 -15.05 -4.76
N LEU A 76 5.97 -15.90 -5.39
CA LEU A 76 4.62 -15.51 -5.81
C LEU A 76 3.74 -15.08 -4.63
N SER A 77 3.99 -15.59 -3.43
CA SER A 77 3.30 -15.13 -2.21
C SER A 77 3.59 -13.66 -1.93
N ALA A 78 4.86 -13.24 -2.04
CA ALA A 78 5.26 -11.86 -1.81
C ALA A 78 4.66 -10.93 -2.87
N PHE A 79 4.67 -11.35 -4.14
CA PHE A 79 3.97 -10.62 -5.21
C PHE A 79 2.46 -10.53 -4.95
N ASN A 80 1.80 -11.60 -4.54
CA ASN A 80 0.36 -11.59 -4.23
C ASN A 80 0.01 -10.62 -3.10
N ARG A 81 0.86 -10.52 -2.07
CA ARG A 81 0.66 -9.53 -0.99
C ARG A 81 0.87 -8.10 -1.48
N CYS A 82 1.89 -7.86 -2.31
CA CYS A 82 2.09 -6.55 -2.94
C CYS A 82 0.89 -6.18 -3.82
N LEU A 83 0.38 -7.14 -4.60
CA LEU A 83 -0.82 -6.99 -5.42
C LEU A 83 -2.03 -6.64 -4.57
N SER A 84 -2.32 -7.44 -3.55
CA SER A 84 -3.45 -7.21 -2.63
C SER A 84 -3.38 -5.80 -2.02
N ILE A 85 -2.20 -5.38 -1.55
CA ILE A 85 -1.98 -4.04 -1.00
C ILE A 85 -2.22 -2.97 -2.08
N ALA A 86 -1.67 -3.19 -3.28
CA ALA A 86 -1.78 -2.25 -4.39
C ALA A 86 -3.20 -2.05 -4.92
N TYR A 87 -4.10 -3.02 -4.79
CA TYR A 87 -5.52 -2.82 -5.09
C TYR A 87 -6.26 -2.09 -3.96
N ILE A 88 -5.86 -2.31 -2.71
CA ILE A 88 -6.55 -1.78 -1.54
C ILE A 88 -6.23 -0.30 -1.33
N TYR A 89 -4.94 0.09 -1.39
CA TYR A 89 -4.56 1.43 -0.97
C TYR A 89 -4.98 2.55 -1.94
N PRO A 90 -4.98 2.43 -3.29
CA PRO A 90 -5.40 3.53 -4.17
C PRO A 90 -6.87 3.84 -3.99
N LEU A 91 -7.69 2.82 -3.78
CA LEU A 91 -9.10 3.00 -3.50
C LEU A 91 -9.33 3.57 -2.10
N PHE A 92 -8.58 3.12 -1.10
CA PHE A 92 -8.57 3.76 0.22
C PHE A 92 -8.19 5.24 0.11
N ALA A 93 -7.15 5.55 -0.66
CA ALA A 93 -6.66 6.90 -0.88
C ALA A 93 -7.68 7.78 -1.60
N PHE A 94 -8.34 7.24 -2.62
CA PHE A 94 -9.40 7.91 -3.35
C PHE A 94 -10.61 8.22 -2.44
N LEU A 95 -11.07 7.23 -1.67
CA LEU A 95 -12.15 7.42 -0.70
C LEU A 95 -11.76 8.41 0.39
N LEU A 96 -10.55 8.29 0.92
CA LEU A 96 -10.03 9.20 1.94
C LEU A 96 -9.95 10.64 1.40
N SER A 97 -9.43 10.83 0.19
CA SER A 97 -9.40 12.13 -0.48
C SER A 97 -10.78 12.76 -0.58
N TRP A 98 -11.76 12.00 -1.08
CA TRP A 98 -13.13 12.44 -1.20
C TRP A 98 -13.74 12.84 0.14
N LEU A 99 -13.52 12.04 1.19
CA LEU A 99 -13.99 12.34 2.54
C LEU A 99 -13.30 13.56 3.18
N LEU A 100 -12.06 13.84 2.80
CA LEU A 100 -11.27 14.95 3.33
C LEU A 100 -11.52 16.29 2.63
N GLY A 101 -12.24 16.33 1.52
CA GLY A 101 -12.30 17.56 0.73
C GLY A 101 -12.67 17.31 -0.72
N GLY A 102 -12.10 16.26 -1.30
CA GLY A 102 -12.10 15.99 -2.73
C GLY A 102 -13.49 15.97 -3.36
N ASN A 103 -13.55 16.41 -4.61
CA ASN A 103 -14.77 16.47 -5.41
C ASN A 103 -15.25 15.10 -5.93
N GLY A 104 -14.58 14.00 -5.55
CA GLY A 104 -14.93 12.65 -5.98
C GLY A 104 -14.62 12.38 -7.46
N LYS A 105 -13.73 13.17 -8.07
CA LYS A 105 -13.35 13.05 -9.47
C LYS A 105 -11.94 12.50 -9.66
N ILE A 106 -11.72 11.89 -10.81
CA ILE A 106 -10.38 11.58 -11.35
C ILE A 106 -10.34 12.17 -12.76
N ALA A 107 -9.49 13.17 -12.96
CA ALA A 107 -9.57 14.05 -14.13
C ALA A 107 -11.00 14.60 -14.32
N SER A 108 -11.56 14.49 -15.52
CA SER A 108 -12.92 14.98 -15.84
C SER A 108 -14.06 14.06 -15.36
N PHE A 109 -13.75 12.88 -14.82
CA PHE A 109 -14.74 11.85 -14.50
C PHE A 109 -15.20 11.92 -13.05
N VAL A 110 -16.52 11.94 -12.85
CA VAL A 110 -17.15 11.94 -11.52
C VAL A 110 -17.44 10.51 -11.10
N PHE A 111 -16.74 10.01 -10.09
CA PHE A 111 -16.94 8.67 -9.53
C PHE A 111 -17.83 8.68 -8.31
N LEU A 112 -17.69 9.71 -7.47
CA LEU A 112 -18.45 9.88 -6.24
C LEU A 112 -19.20 11.21 -6.26
N PRO A 113 -20.44 11.25 -5.73
CA PRO A 113 -21.18 12.48 -5.64
C PRO A 113 -20.51 13.45 -4.67
N GLU A 114 -20.70 14.75 -4.90
CA GLU A 114 -20.20 15.77 -3.98
C GLU A 114 -21.01 15.76 -2.68
N ILE A 115 -20.32 15.61 -1.54
CA ILE A 115 -20.95 15.66 -0.22
C ILE A 115 -20.75 17.05 0.37
N ASN A 116 -21.82 17.86 0.41
CA ASN A 116 -21.73 19.22 0.95
C ASN A 116 -21.79 19.29 2.48
N GLN A 117 -22.28 18.24 3.15
CA GLN A 117 -22.47 18.26 4.61
C GLN A 117 -21.27 17.65 5.35
N PRO A 118 -20.55 18.43 6.18
CA PRO A 118 -19.35 17.95 6.87
C PRO A 118 -19.61 16.79 7.83
N LEU A 119 -20.79 16.76 8.46
CA LEU A 119 -21.17 15.71 9.39
C LEU A 119 -21.28 14.34 8.70
N TYR A 120 -21.77 14.28 7.46
CA TYR A 120 -21.82 13.03 6.70
C TYR A 120 -20.44 12.55 6.29
N ARG A 121 -19.55 13.45 5.87
CA ARG A 121 -18.14 13.10 5.61
C ARG A 121 -17.48 12.51 6.86
N PHE A 122 -17.74 13.08 8.04
CA PHE A 122 -17.24 12.55 9.30
C PHE A 122 -17.76 11.13 9.57
N PHE A 123 -19.07 10.87 9.46
CA PHE A 123 -19.61 9.53 9.69
C PHE A 123 -19.10 8.50 8.69
N LEU A 124 -18.98 8.88 7.41
CA LEU A 124 -18.38 8.02 6.39
C LEU A 124 -16.90 7.75 6.66
N LEU A 125 -16.15 8.73 7.17
CA LEU A 125 -14.76 8.53 7.57
C LEU A 125 -14.64 7.57 8.76
N VAL A 126 -15.47 7.75 9.78
CA VAL A 126 -15.54 6.81 10.91
C VAL A 126 -15.90 5.41 10.42
N TRP A 127 -16.90 5.29 9.54
CA TRP A 127 -17.27 4.01 8.93
C TRP A 127 -16.13 3.39 8.13
N LEU A 128 -15.43 4.18 7.30
CA LEU A 128 -14.27 3.72 6.54
C LEU A 128 -13.19 3.18 7.48
N ILE A 129 -12.84 3.92 8.54
CA ILE A 129 -11.85 3.51 9.54
C ILE A 129 -12.29 2.22 10.25
N LEU A 130 -13.55 2.13 10.68
CA LEU A 130 -14.09 0.95 11.36
C LEU A 130 -14.16 -0.26 10.42
N GLY A 131 -14.59 -0.07 9.18
CA GLY A 131 -14.67 -1.10 8.14
C GLY A 131 -13.30 -1.67 7.81
N PHE A 132 -12.29 -0.82 7.64
CA PHE A 132 -10.90 -1.25 7.47
C PHE A 132 -10.32 -1.91 8.73
N GLY A 133 -10.62 -1.37 9.92
CA GLY A 133 -10.20 -1.96 11.18
C GLY A 133 -10.76 -3.37 11.38
N LEU A 134 -12.07 -3.53 11.12
CA LEU A 134 -12.75 -4.83 11.13
C LEU A 134 -12.17 -5.76 10.07
N PHE A 135 -11.91 -5.27 8.86
CA PHE A 135 -11.27 -6.03 7.80
C PHE A 135 -9.91 -6.59 8.22
N PHE A 136 -9.01 -5.77 8.78
CA PHE A 136 -7.71 -6.23 9.27
C PHE A 136 -7.83 -7.16 10.48
N TYR A 137 -8.82 -6.93 11.34
CA TYR A 137 -9.12 -7.82 12.45
C TYR A 137 -9.56 -9.21 11.96
N LEU A 138 -10.49 -9.25 11.00
CA LEU A 138 -10.96 -10.48 10.37
C LEU A 138 -9.82 -11.19 9.65
N LEU A 139 -8.98 -10.46 8.91
CA LEU A 139 -7.78 -10.99 8.29
C LEU A 139 -6.88 -11.76 9.26
N ARG A 140 -6.57 -11.14 10.39
CA ARG A 140 -5.75 -11.77 11.44
C ARG A 140 -6.43 -12.98 12.06
N TYR A 141 -7.74 -12.89 12.27
CA TYR A 141 -8.53 -14.01 12.77
C TYR A 141 -8.53 -15.17 11.76
N PHE A 142 -8.73 -14.88 10.47
CA PHE A 142 -8.69 -15.83 9.38
C PHE A 142 -7.33 -16.49 9.25
N GLU A 143 -6.21 -15.78 9.38
CA GLU A 143 -4.88 -16.42 9.40
C GLU A 143 -4.74 -17.42 10.56
N THR A 144 -5.28 -17.08 11.73
CA THR A 144 -5.25 -17.98 12.90
C THR A 144 -6.13 -19.22 12.69
N VAL A 145 -7.34 -19.03 12.15
CA VAL A 145 -8.25 -20.13 11.81
C VAL A 145 -7.68 -20.96 10.66
N ALA A 146 -7.06 -20.31 9.69
CA ALA A 146 -6.46 -20.93 8.53
C ALA A 146 -5.36 -21.91 8.93
N VAL A 147 -4.42 -21.47 9.77
CA VAL A 147 -3.37 -22.35 10.33
C VAL A 147 -3.98 -23.55 11.05
N LYS A 148 -5.06 -23.36 11.82
CA LYS A 148 -5.77 -24.47 12.48
C LYS A 148 -6.41 -25.41 11.46
N LEU A 149 -7.06 -24.89 10.42
CA LEU A 149 -7.71 -25.70 9.37
C LEU A 149 -6.70 -26.48 8.52
N VAL A 150 -5.54 -25.90 8.17
CA VAL A 150 -4.47 -26.64 7.49
C VAL A 150 -4.02 -27.81 8.36
N ASN A 151 -3.77 -27.55 9.65
CA ASN A 151 -3.26 -28.58 10.56
C ASN A 151 -4.29 -29.68 10.87
N VAL A 152 -5.56 -29.32 11.03
CA VAL A 152 -6.63 -30.26 11.42
C VAL A 152 -7.23 -30.97 10.20
N CYS A 153 -7.57 -30.23 9.16
CA CYS A 153 -8.31 -30.73 8.00
C CYS A 153 -7.39 -31.13 6.83
N ARG A 154 -6.07 -30.92 6.94
CA ARG A 154 -5.09 -31.16 5.87
C ARG A 154 -5.45 -30.47 4.55
N ILE A 155 -6.13 -29.33 4.64
CA ILE A 155 -6.47 -28.51 3.47
C ILE A 155 -5.15 -27.95 2.91
N PRO A 156 -4.93 -28.02 1.58
CA PRO A 156 -3.75 -27.41 0.97
C PRO A 156 -3.71 -25.91 1.28
N GLU A 157 -2.60 -25.43 1.82
CA GLU A 157 -2.38 -24.01 2.16
C GLU A 157 -2.73 -23.06 1.00
N ARG A 158 -2.52 -23.54 -0.24
CA ARG A 158 -2.87 -22.84 -1.49
C ARG A 158 -4.36 -22.52 -1.60
N PHE A 159 -5.23 -23.49 -1.34
CA PHE A 159 -6.68 -23.31 -1.42
C PHE A 159 -7.15 -22.26 -0.41
N LEU A 160 -6.59 -22.34 0.79
CA LEU A 160 -6.93 -21.47 1.89
C LEU A 160 -6.47 -20.02 1.65
N SER A 161 -5.28 -19.83 1.07
CA SER A 161 -4.81 -18.51 0.62
C SER A 161 -5.76 -17.88 -0.40
N SER A 162 -6.26 -18.67 -1.37
CA SER A 162 -7.25 -18.19 -2.34
C SER A 162 -8.57 -17.81 -1.68
N VAL A 163 -9.09 -18.63 -0.75
CA VAL A 163 -10.31 -18.32 0.00
C VAL A 163 -10.14 -17.06 0.84
N VAL A 164 -9.02 -16.91 1.53
CA VAL A 164 -8.71 -15.69 2.30
C VAL A 164 -8.63 -14.48 1.38
N THR A 165 -7.97 -14.59 0.24
CA THR A 165 -7.90 -13.52 -0.78
C THR A 165 -9.29 -13.15 -1.30
N PHE A 166 -10.16 -14.13 -1.52
CA PHE A 166 -11.55 -13.91 -1.95
C PHE A 166 -12.37 -13.21 -0.86
N VAL A 167 -12.29 -13.65 0.40
CA VAL A 167 -12.98 -13.00 1.52
C VAL A 167 -12.47 -11.57 1.71
N ILE A 168 -11.17 -11.35 1.54
CA ILE A 168 -10.55 -10.02 1.57
C ILE A 168 -11.19 -9.13 0.51
N LEU A 169 -11.11 -9.54 -0.76
CA LEU A 169 -11.62 -8.78 -1.88
C LEU A 169 -13.13 -8.55 -1.74
N GLY A 170 -13.90 -9.57 -1.37
CA GLY A 170 -15.35 -9.48 -1.17
C GLY A 170 -15.73 -8.51 -0.05
N THR A 171 -15.07 -8.57 1.12
CA THR A 171 -15.33 -7.65 2.23
C THR A 171 -14.95 -6.21 1.86
N PHE A 172 -13.85 -6.05 1.14
CA PHE A 172 -13.39 -4.76 0.66
C PHE A 172 -14.36 -4.15 -0.35
N THR A 173 -14.74 -4.90 -1.38
CA THR A 173 -15.75 -4.53 -2.38
C THR A 173 -17.08 -4.17 -1.71
N PHE A 174 -17.52 -4.95 -0.72
CA PHE A 174 -18.72 -4.62 0.06
C PHE A 174 -18.64 -3.26 0.74
N ASN A 175 -17.51 -2.93 1.40
CA ASN A 175 -17.34 -1.64 2.06
C ASN A 175 -17.42 -0.46 1.07
N VAL A 176 -16.84 -0.62 -0.11
CA VAL A 176 -16.86 0.39 -1.18
C VAL A 176 -18.27 0.60 -1.70
N ILE A 177 -18.99 -0.49 -1.98
CA ILE A 177 -20.38 -0.45 -2.44
C ILE A 177 -21.27 0.20 -1.39
N PHE A 178 -21.13 -0.19 -0.12
CA PHE A 178 -21.90 0.40 0.95
C PHE A 178 -21.65 1.91 1.07
N ALA A 179 -20.38 2.35 1.04
CA ALA A 179 -20.04 3.76 1.10
C ALA A 179 -20.64 4.54 -0.09
N PHE A 180 -20.61 3.97 -1.29
CA PHE A 180 -21.22 4.53 -2.49
C PHE A 180 -22.75 4.65 -2.37
N VAL A 181 -23.43 3.55 -2.07
CA VAL A 181 -24.89 3.50 -1.93
C VAL A 181 -25.36 4.46 -0.85
N PHE A 182 -24.68 4.48 0.30
CA PHE A 182 -24.99 5.41 1.39
C PHE A 182 -24.86 6.86 0.93
N ALA A 183 -23.77 7.21 0.24
CA ALA A 183 -23.55 8.56 -0.24
C ALA A 183 -24.63 9.02 -1.23
N VAL A 184 -24.95 8.20 -2.23
CA VAL A 184 -26.00 8.49 -3.22
C VAL A 184 -27.35 8.67 -2.53
N THR A 185 -27.70 7.77 -1.62
CA THR A 185 -28.97 7.81 -0.86
C THR A 185 -29.10 9.10 -0.06
N VAL A 186 -28.03 9.52 0.62
CA VAL A 186 -28.01 10.72 1.47
C VAL A 186 -28.02 12.01 0.65
N THR A 187 -27.39 12.03 -0.53
CA THR A 187 -27.38 13.23 -1.40
C THR A 187 -28.68 13.43 -2.18
N GLY A 188 -29.38 12.35 -2.53
CA GLY A 188 -30.59 12.41 -3.35
C GLY A 188 -31.87 12.70 -2.57
N LEU A 189 -31.93 12.32 -1.30
CA LEU A 189 -33.17 12.31 -0.52
C LEU A 189 -32.87 12.96 0.84
N GLY A 190 -33.51 14.09 1.13
CA GLY A 190 -33.36 14.77 2.42
C GLY A 190 -33.58 13.80 3.59
N ALA A 191 -32.99 14.08 4.75
CA ALA A 191 -32.85 13.16 5.89
C ALA A 191 -34.14 12.47 6.42
N GLY A 192 -35.33 12.86 5.94
CA GLY A 192 -36.63 12.32 6.36
C GLY A 192 -37.02 10.95 5.78
N ASP A 193 -36.53 10.55 4.59
CA ASP A 193 -37.03 9.36 3.87
C ASP A 193 -36.00 8.22 3.73
N LEU A 194 -34.98 8.19 4.61
CA LEU A 194 -33.80 7.35 4.45
C LEU A 194 -34.09 5.82 4.36
N SER A 195 -35.18 5.32 4.95
CA SER A 195 -35.49 3.89 4.94
C SER A 195 -36.10 3.39 3.64
N ASN A 196 -37.03 4.15 3.05
CA ASN A 196 -37.68 3.78 1.79
C ASN A 196 -36.76 4.08 0.60
N ALA A 197 -36.02 5.18 0.71
CA ALA A 197 -34.92 5.59 -0.18
C ALA A 197 -33.85 4.50 -0.34
N PHE A 198 -33.37 3.94 0.78
CA PHE A 198 -32.31 2.94 0.74
C PHE A 198 -32.76 1.69 -0.01
N PHE A 199 -34.02 1.26 0.16
CA PHE A 199 -34.54 0.09 -0.54
C PHE A 199 -34.73 0.35 -2.04
N ASP A 200 -35.33 1.49 -2.41
CA ASP A 200 -35.57 1.86 -3.82
C ASP A 200 -34.27 2.15 -4.58
N ILE A 201 -33.31 2.85 -3.97
CA ILE A 201 -31.99 3.11 -4.55
C ILE A 201 -31.18 1.82 -4.63
N THR A 202 -31.26 0.93 -3.64
CA THR A 202 -30.60 -0.39 -3.77
C THR A 202 -31.19 -1.16 -4.95
N THR A 203 -32.51 -1.15 -5.15
CA THR A 203 -33.11 -1.82 -6.32
C THR A 203 -32.84 -1.14 -7.66
N THR A 204 -32.70 0.19 -7.69
CA THR A 204 -32.41 0.96 -8.92
C THR A 204 -30.94 0.96 -9.27
N ILE A 205 -30.04 1.02 -8.28
CA ILE A 205 -28.61 0.77 -8.49
C ILE A 205 -28.43 -0.66 -8.96
N LEU A 206 -29.16 -1.66 -8.44
CA LEU A 206 -29.09 -3.02 -8.95
C LEU A 206 -29.76 -3.23 -10.34
N SER A 207 -30.31 -2.19 -10.96
CA SER A 207 -30.80 -2.25 -12.34
C SER A 207 -29.64 -2.11 -13.35
N ASP A 208 -29.70 -2.93 -14.40
CA ASP A 208 -28.85 -3.17 -15.59
C ASP A 208 -27.43 -2.55 -15.72
N ASP A 209 -27.21 -1.26 -15.43
CA ASP A 209 -25.91 -0.59 -15.64
C ASP A 209 -24.88 -0.86 -14.53
N PHE A 210 -25.28 -0.86 -13.26
CA PHE A 210 -24.34 -1.20 -12.18
C PHE A 210 -24.12 -2.71 -12.10
N THR A 211 -25.16 -3.51 -12.37
CA THR A 211 -25.07 -4.98 -12.35
C THR A 211 -24.11 -5.46 -13.43
N SER A 212 -24.07 -4.83 -14.60
CA SER A 212 -23.08 -5.14 -15.64
C SER A 212 -21.65 -4.71 -15.24
N VAL A 213 -21.45 -3.51 -14.69
CA VAL A 213 -20.12 -3.07 -14.19
C VAL A 213 -19.65 -3.96 -13.04
N PHE A 214 -20.53 -4.27 -12.09
CA PHE A 214 -20.26 -5.15 -10.95
C PHE A 214 -19.96 -6.58 -11.41
N ALA A 215 -20.74 -7.12 -12.35
CA ALA A 215 -20.47 -8.44 -12.92
C ALA A 215 -19.11 -8.48 -13.64
N VAL A 216 -18.73 -7.42 -14.36
CA VAL A 216 -17.42 -7.31 -15.01
C VAL A 216 -16.30 -7.23 -13.97
N VAL A 217 -16.44 -6.41 -12.93
CA VAL A 217 -15.43 -6.31 -11.84
C VAL A 217 -15.30 -7.63 -11.09
N LEU A 218 -16.42 -8.29 -10.78
CA LEU A 218 -16.43 -9.55 -10.04
C LEU A 218 -15.91 -10.71 -10.91
N ALA A 219 -16.30 -10.76 -12.19
CA ALA A 219 -15.74 -11.70 -13.17
C ALA A 219 -14.24 -11.46 -13.38
N PHE A 220 -13.80 -10.20 -13.44
CA PHE A 220 -12.38 -9.85 -13.50
C PHE A 220 -11.63 -10.37 -12.28
N PHE A 221 -12.11 -10.16 -11.06
CA PHE A 221 -11.49 -10.72 -9.85
C PHE A 221 -11.53 -12.25 -9.82
N PHE A 222 -12.59 -12.88 -10.33
CA PHE A 222 -12.67 -14.34 -10.50
C PHE A 222 -11.64 -14.87 -11.50
N ILE A 223 -11.48 -14.20 -12.64
CA ILE A 223 -10.50 -14.56 -13.66
C ILE A 223 -9.09 -14.33 -13.12
N LEU A 224 -8.84 -13.21 -12.43
CA LEU A 224 -7.53 -12.90 -11.87
C LEU A 224 -7.16 -13.92 -10.79
N SER A 225 -8.06 -14.20 -9.84
CA SER A 225 -7.83 -15.22 -8.81
C SER A 225 -7.67 -16.63 -9.40
N GLY A 226 -8.45 -16.99 -10.42
CA GLY A 226 -8.33 -18.27 -11.13
C GLY A 226 -7.03 -18.41 -11.93
N ALA A 227 -6.66 -17.39 -12.71
CA ALA A 227 -5.39 -17.33 -13.43
C ALA A 227 -4.19 -17.36 -12.47
N PHE A 228 -4.33 -16.73 -11.30
CA PHE A 228 -3.30 -16.76 -10.26
C PHE A 228 -3.18 -18.13 -9.59
N ALA A 229 -4.31 -18.81 -9.33
CA ALA A 229 -4.30 -20.19 -8.84
C ALA A 229 -3.56 -21.14 -9.81
N PHE A 230 -3.70 -20.90 -11.12
CA PHE A 230 -2.95 -21.59 -12.17
C PHE A 230 -1.46 -21.18 -12.23
N ALA A 231 -1.14 -19.90 -12.15
CA ALA A 231 0.25 -19.41 -12.16
C ALA A 231 1.07 -19.94 -10.96
N VAL A 232 0.43 -20.08 -9.79
CA VAL A 232 1.04 -20.65 -8.59
C VAL A 232 1.28 -22.16 -8.70
N ALA A 233 0.63 -22.85 -9.65
CA ALA A 233 0.83 -24.28 -9.89
C ALA A 233 2.11 -24.60 -10.69
N GLY A 234 2.74 -23.63 -11.36
CA GLY A 234 3.92 -23.82 -12.21
C GLY A 234 5.11 -22.93 -11.81
N VAL A 235 6.18 -23.55 -11.31
CA VAL A 235 7.46 -22.86 -11.01
C VAL A 235 8.15 -22.52 -12.33
N GLY A 236 8.09 -21.25 -12.75
CA GLY A 236 8.79 -20.75 -13.94
C GLY A 236 8.04 -19.65 -14.72
N ALA A 237 6.77 -19.42 -14.40
CA ALA A 237 5.88 -18.63 -15.24
C ALA A 237 5.59 -17.22 -14.71
N LEU A 238 6.53 -16.45 -14.15
CA LEU A 238 6.19 -15.05 -13.77
C LEU A 238 6.08 -14.15 -15.03
N ALA A 239 7.04 -14.23 -15.96
CA ALA A 239 6.97 -13.47 -17.22
C ALA A 239 5.86 -14.00 -18.14
N LEU A 240 5.68 -15.32 -18.20
CA LEU A 240 4.57 -15.94 -18.92
C LEU A 240 3.23 -15.67 -18.24
N ALA A 241 3.11 -15.68 -16.91
CA ALA A 241 1.86 -15.34 -16.24
C ALA A 241 1.57 -13.84 -16.29
N VAL A 242 2.55 -12.94 -16.22
CA VAL A 242 2.30 -11.51 -16.43
C VAL A 242 1.89 -11.27 -17.88
N GLY A 243 2.58 -11.87 -18.85
CA GLY A 243 2.20 -11.81 -20.28
C GLY A 243 0.86 -12.49 -20.59
N PHE A 244 0.53 -13.58 -19.90
CA PHE A 244 -0.72 -14.33 -20.05
C PHE A 244 -1.88 -13.71 -19.28
N ILE A 245 -1.63 -13.10 -18.11
CA ILE A 245 -2.59 -12.26 -17.38
C ILE A 245 -2.84 -11.01 -18.21
N PHE A 246 -1.81 -10.37 -18.77
CA PHE A 246 -2.00 -9.30 -19.76
C PHE A 246 -2.82 -9.82 -20.94
N ALA A 247 -2.48 -10.96 -21.55
CA ALA A 247 -3.20 -11.50 -22.72
C ALA A 247 -4.63 -11.99 -22.40
N ILE A 248 -4.93 -12.46 -21.19
CA ILE A 248 -6.27 -12.90 -20.77
C ILE A 248 -7.11 -11.73 -20.24
N VAL A 249 -6.50 -10.78 -19.53
CA VAL A 249 -7.18 -9.56 -19.11
C VAL A 249 -7.43 -8.69 -20.33
N LEU A 250 -6.40 -8.35 -21.10
CA LEU A 250 -6.54 -7.59 -22.35
C LEU A 250 -7.17 -8.39 -23.48
N GLY A 251 -7.28 -9.72 -23.41
CA GLY A 251 -7.91 -10.52 -24.47
C GLY A 251 -9.30 -11.00 -24.11
N GLY A 252 -9.53 -11.42 -22.86
CA GLY A 252 -10.80 -11.96 -22.36
C GLY A 252 -11.76 -10.88 -21.86
N VAL A 253 -11.28 -9.87 -21.13
CA VAL A 253 -12.11 -8.67 -20.88
C VAL A 253 -12.39 -8.01 -22.21
N PHE A 254 -11.43 -7.93 -23.13
CA PHE A 254 -11.68 -7.33 -24.44
C PHE A 254 -12.62 -8.17 -25.30
N ALA A 255 -12.49 -9.49 -25.39
CA ALA A 255 -13.41 -10.30 -26.20
C ALA A 255 -14.86 -10.23 -25.70
N THR A 256 -15.07 -10.13 -24.39
CA THR A 256 -16.40 -10.00 -23.79
C THR A 256 -16.93 -8.56 -23.84
N ALA A 257 -16.06 -7.57 -23.64
CA ALA A 257 -16.38 -6.16 -23.65
C ALA A 257 -16.59 -5.62 -25.07
N PHE A 258 -15.84 -6.08 -26.08
CA PHE A 258 -15.97 -5.70 -27.50
C PHE A 258 -16.98 -6.53 -28.29
N GLY A 259 -17.50 -7.62 -27.71
CA GLY A 259 -18.74 -8.22 -28.20
C GLY A 259 -19.95 -7.29 -28.05
N HIS A 260 -19.83 -6.23 -27.25
CA HIS A 260 -20.79 -5.15 -27.10
C HIS A 260 -20.13 -3.83 -27.53
N THR A 261 -20.58 -3.25 -28.64
CA THR A 261 -19.92 -2.11 -29.29
C THR A 261 -19.90 -0.80 -28.50
N ASN A 262 -20.41 -0.77 -27.27
CA ASN A 262 -20.57 0.44 -26.46
C ASN A 262 -20.08 0.21 -25.02
N LEU A 263 -18.79 0.04 -24.82
CA LEU A 263 -18.26 0.12 -23.45
C LEU A 263 -18.43 1.53 -22.93
N ASN A 264 -19.16 1.64 -21.82
CA ASN A 264 -19.26 2.89 -21.09
C ASN A 264 -17.84 3.31 -20.68
N VAL A 265 -17.52 4.58 -20.91
CA VAL A 265 -16.27 5.23 -20.53
C VAL A 265 -15.93 4.92 -19.07
N ASN A 266 -16.93 4.94 -18.18
CA ASN A 266 -16.75 4.62 -16.77
C ASN A 266 -16.16 3.22 -16.56
N THR A 267 -16.59 2.21 -17.32
CA THR A 267 -16.08 0.83 -17.21
C THR A 267 -14.60 0.75 -17.57
N VAL A 268 -14.21 1.45 -18.63
CA VAL A 268 -12.81 1.54 -19.07
C VAL A 268 -11.95 2.21 -18.01
N PHE A 269 -12.44 3.31 -17.43
CA PHE A 269 -11.74 4.00 -16.37
C PHE A 269 -11.57 3.12 -15.13
N MET A 270 -12.61 2.39 -14.74
CA MET A 270 -12.54 1.43 -13.65
C MET A 270 -11.50 0.34 -13.96
N LEU A 271 -11.48 -0.22 -15.17
CA LEU A 271 -10.46 -1.19 -15.59
C LEU A 271 -9.05 -0.61 -15.48
N LEU A 272 -8.84 0.62 -15.92
CA LEU A 272 -7.53 1.25 -15.91
C LEU A 272 -7.05 1.57 -14.49
N PHE A 273 -7.87 2.31 -13.72
CA PHE A 273 -7.48 2.83 -12.41
C PHE A 273 -7.62 1.84 -11.26
N ILE A 274 -8.58 0.90 -11.35
CA ILE A 274 -8.77 -0.12 -10.32
C ILE A 274 -7.95 -1.37 -10.63
N SER A 275 -7.67 -1.67 -11.90
CA SER A 275 -6.98 -2.90 -12.26
C SER A 275 -5.57 -2.71 -12.79
N LEU A 276 -5.42 -1.99 -13.89
CA LEU A 276 -4.15 -1.97 -14.61
C LEU A 276 -3.07 -1.17 -13.88
N LEU A 277 -3.38 0.04 -13.40
CA LEU A 277 -2.41 0.86 -12.68
C LEU A 277 -1.98 0.23 -11.34
N PRO A 278 -2.89 -0.32 -10.50
CA PRO A 278 -2.52 -1.09 -9.32
C PRO A 278 -1.62 -2.29 -9.61
N LEU A 279 -1.83 -3.00 -10.73
CA LEU A 279 -0.97 -4.11 -11.13
C LEU A 279 0.46 -3.65 -11.44
N ILE A 280 0.61 -2.56 -12.21
CA ILE A 280 1.92 -1.97 -12.51
C ILE A 280 2.59 -1.51 -11.23
N ASN A 281 1.85 -0.86 -10.33
CA ASN A 281 2.37 -0.45 -9.05
C ASN A 281 2.82 -1.64 -8.19
N ALA A 282 2.00 -2.69 -8.11
CA ALA A 282 2.33 -3.91 -7.36
C ALA A 282 3.64 -4.55 -7.82
N LEU A 283 3.92 -4.50 -9.13
CA LEU A 283 5.17 -5.01 -9.69
C LEU A 283 6.37 -4.20 -9.21
N ILE A 284 6.28 -2.87 -9.22
CA ILE A 284 7.37 -2.01 -8.75
C ILE A 284 7.54 -2.12 -7.24
N ASP A 285 6.45 -2.14 -6.47
CA ASP A 285 6.47 -2.37 -5.02
C ASP A 285 7.13 -3.72 -4.68
N TYR A 286 6.82 -4.78 -5.44
CA TYR A 286 7.42 -6.10 -5.25
C TYR A 286 8.94 -6.07 -5.47
N ILE A 287 9.42 -5.38 -6.50
CA ILE A 287 10.85 -5.20 -6.76
C ILE A 287 11.50 -4.35 -5.66
N SER A 288 10.83 -3.29 -5.20
CA SER A 288 11.28 -2.44 -4.10
C SER A 288 11.46 -3.27 -2.82
N TRP A 289 10.42 -4.02 -2.41
CA TRP A 289 10.47 -4.92 -1.26
C TRP A 289 11.57 -5.98 -1.37
N PHE A 290 11.82 -6.51 -2.56
CA PHE A 290 12.90 -7.46 -2.77
C PHE A 290 14.26 -6.85 -2.41
N TRP A 291 14.58 -5.68 -2.97
CA TRP A 291 15.85 -5.00 -2.73
C TRP A 291 15.99 -4.56 -1.28
N SER A 292 14.96 -3.95 -0.69
CA SER A 292 15.02 -3.53 0.71
C SER A 292 15.20 -4.72 1.65
N ARG A 293 14.53 -5.86 1.41
CA ARG A 293 14.76 -7.08 2.20
C ARG A 293 16.16 -7.65 2.02
N TYR A 294 16.71 -7.58 0.81
CA TYR A 294 18.09 -7.98 0.55
C TYR A 294 19.08 -7.13 1.37
N PHE A 295 18.93 -5.79 1.35
CA PHE A 295 19.80 -4.89 2.10
C PHE A 295 19.59 -4.96 3.60
N LEU A 296 18.35 -5.12 4.06
CA LEU A 296 18.06 -5.37 5.48
C LEU A 296 18.75 -6.66 5.95
N LYS A 297 18.73 -7.74 5.16
CA LYS A 297 19.39 -9.00 5.52
C LYS A 297 20.90 -8.82 5.62
N LYS A 298 21.51 -8.11 4.66
CA LYS A 298 22.95 -7.76 4.70
C LYS A 298 23.29 -6.86 5.88
N ALA A 299 22.47 -5.84 6.14
CA ALA A 299 22.60 -4.93 7.26
C ALA A 299 22.39 -5.61 8.62
N SER A 300 21.70 -6.75 8.69
CA SER A 300 21.51 -7.52 9.94
C SER A 300 22.66 -8.47 10.27
N ALA A 301 23.62 -8.64 9.36
CA ALA A 301 24.71 -9.57 9.55
C ALA A 301 25.63 -9.10 10.71
N PRO A 302 26.11 -9.99 11.58
CA PRO A 302 26.92 -9.61 12.76
C PRO A 302 28.19 -8.82 12.41
N ASP A 303 28.74 -9.05 11.23
CA ASP A 303 29.96 -8.46 10.67
C ASP A 303 29.72 -7.14 9.92
N ALA A 304 28.47 -6.71 9.72
CA ALA A 304 28.14 -5.52 8.92
C ALA A 304 28.69 -4.21 9.51
N GLY A 305 28.91 -4.14 10.84
CA GLY A 305 29.45 -2.95 11.51
C GLY A 305 28.67 -1.67 11.16
N TYR A 306 29.38 -0.62 10.73
CA TYR A 306 28.77 0.61 10.20
C TYR A 306 28.40 0.53 8.70
N GLY A 307 28.73 -0.57 8.03
CA GLY A 307 28.40 -0.82 6.62
C GLY A 307 26.90 -0.79 6.32
N PHE A 308 26.05 -0.90 7.35
CA PHE A 308 24.61 -0.72 7.19
C PHE A 308 24.22 0.66 6.66
N ILE A 309 25.01 1.72 6.91
CA ILE A 309 24.74 3.06 6.36
C ILE A 309 24.83 3.03 4.83
N ILE A 310 25.85 2.33 4.30
CA ILE A 310 26.00 2.13 2.86
C ILE A 310 24.80 1.35 2.31
N HIS A 311 24.33 0.31 3.03
CA HIS A 311 23.13 -0.43 2.62
C HIS A 311 21.87 0.45 2.59
N ILE A 312 21.68 1.35 3.57
CA ILE A 312 20.57 2.32 3.56
C ILE A 312 20.69 3.27 2.37
N LEU A 313 21.88 3.80 2.09
CA LEU A 313 22.10 4.72 0.97
C LEU A 313 21.84 4.05 -0.38
N VAL A 314 22.32 2.82 -0.56
CA VAL A 314 22.08 2.05 -1.79
C VAL A 314 20.61 1.69 -1.94
N ASP A 315 19.93 1.28 -0.86
CA ASP A 315 18.48 1.02 -0.88
C ASP A 315 17.69 2.28 -1.28
N LEU A 316 18.05 3.45 -0.74
CA LEU A 316 17.45 4.73 -1.11
C LEU A 316 17.65 5.07 -2.59
N ILE A 317 18.85 4.87 -3.13
CA ILE A 317 19.12 5.10 -4.56
C ILE A 317 18.23 4.20 -5.42
N ILE A 318 18.11 2.92 -5.06
CA ILE A 318 17.27 1.97 -5.79
C ILE A 318 15.79 2.34 -5.69
N ALA A 319 15.32 2.73 -4.51
CA ALA A 319 13.94 3.15 -4.32
C ALA A 319 13.62 4.42 -5.13
N CYS A 320 14.52 5.40 -5.17
CA CYS A 320 14.37 6.58 -6.02
C CYS A 320 14.36 6.23 -7.52
N LEU A 321 15.19 5.27 -7.94
CA LEU A 321 15.18 4.79 -9.33
C LEU A 321 13.85 4.10 -9.67
N LEU A 322 13.34 3.25 -8.78
CA LEU A 322 12.05 2.56 -8.95
C LEU A 322 10.88 3.55 -8.96
N LEU A 323 10.94 4.60 -8.15
CA LEU A 323 9.97 5.70 -8.15
C LEU A 323 9.90 6.39 -9.53
N VAL A 324 11.06 6.71 -10.11
CA VAL A 324 11.15 7.32 -11.44
C VAL A 324 10.60 6.37 -12.50
N ILE A 325 10.97 5.08 -12.43
CA ILE A 325 10.45 4.05 -13.35
C ILE A 325 8.92 3.96 -13.26
N LEU A 326 8.35 3.96 -12.05
CA LEU A 326 6.90 3.94 -11.85
C LEU A 326 6.25 5.20 -12.45
N CYS A 327 6.81 6.39 -12.22
CA CYS A 327 6.30 7.64 -12.79
C CYS A 327 6.27 7.64 -14.33
N LEU A 328 7.19 6.91 -14.98
CA LEU A 328 7.20 6.74 -16.44
C LEU A 328 6.23 5.64 -16.90
N LEU A 329 6.11 4.56 -16.13
CA LEU A 329 5.27 3.41 -16.45
C LEU A 329 3.77 3.73 -16.42
N LEU A 330 3.32 4.52 -15.45
CA LEU A 330 1.91 4.87 -15.29
C LEU A 330 1.35 5.58 -16.54
N PRO A 331 1.88 6.71 -17.01
CA PRO A 331 1.39 7.37 -18.23
C PRO A 331 1.62 6.50 -19.48
N LEU A 332 2.74 5.77 -19.56
CA LEU A 332 2.98 4.86 -20.69
C LEU A 332 1.88 3.79 -20.79
N THR A 333 1.44 3.27 -19.65
CA THR A 333 0.36 2.29 -19.56
C THR A 333 -0.95 2.88 -20.08
N ILE A 334 -1.26 4.13 -19.73
CA ILE A 334 -2.46 4.84 -20.21
C ILE A 334 -2.38 5.08 -21.72
N GLU A 335 -1.24 5.54 -22.23
CA GLU A 335 -1.02 5.83 -23.66
C GLU A 335 -1.10 4.55 -24.51
N VAL A 336 -0.41 3.47 -24.11
CA VAL A 336 -0.48 2.18 -24.80
C VAL A 336 -1.91 1.64 -24.78
N PHE A 337 -2.60 1.76 -23.64
CA PHE A 337 -3.99 1.37 -23.53
C PHE A 337 -4.87 2.14 -24.54
N TYR A 338 -4.68 3.45 -24.68
CA TYR A 338 -5.43 4.27 -25.64
C TYR A 338 -5.10 3.93 -27.11
N VAL A 339 -3.82 3.76 -27.45
CA VAL A 339 -3.39 3.39 -28.82
C VAL A 339 -4.02 2.06 -29.27
N VAL A 340 -4.18 1.12 -28.35
CA VAL A 340 -4.85 -0.17 -28.62
C VAL A 340 -6.38 -0.02 -28.70
N ASN A 341 -6.95 1.07 -28.15
CA ASN A 341 -8.39 1.28 -28.02
C ASN A 341 -8.85 2.64 -28.55
N THR A 342 -8.75 2.83 -29.87
CA THR A 342 -9.07 4.11 -30.54
C THR A 342 -10.54 4.53 -30.45
N SER A 343 -11.45 3.66 -30.02
CA SER A 343 -12.88 3.95 -29.86
C SER A 343 -13.25 4.61 -28.53
N LEU A 344 -12.30 4.69 -27.59
CA LEU A 344 -12.56 5.22 -26.26
C LEU A 344 -12.29 6.74 -26.22
N PRO A 345 -12.94 7.50 -25.33
CA PRO A 345 -12.57 8.89 -25.11
C PRO A 345 -11.12 8.99 -24.66
N GLU A 346 -10.43 10.01 -25.15
CA GLU A 346 -9.05 10.28 -24.77
C GLU A 346 -8.96 10.60 -23.28
N LEU A 347 -8.34 9.70 -22.51
CA LEU A 347 -7.93 10.00 -21.15
C LEU A 347 -6.64 10.79 -21.18
N ASN A 348 -6.73 12.08 -20.87
CA ASN A 348 -5.57 12.93 -20.75
C ASN A 348 -4.84 12.66 -19.42
N TRP A 349 -3.87 11.74 -19.43
CA TRP A 349 -3.05 11.46 -18.23
C TRP A 349 -2.31 12.71 -17.72
N ARG A 350 -2.10 13.74 -18.57
CA ARG A 350 -1.45 14.98 -18.14
C ARG A 350 -2.32 15.78 -17.19
N GLU A 351 -3.65 15.71 -17.33
CA GLU A 351 -4.58 16.30 -16.35
C GLU A 351 -4.51 15.55 -15.03
N VAL A 352 -4.56 14.22 -15.11
CA VAL A 352 -4.43 13.32 -13.96
C VAL A 352 -3.12 13.59 -13.17
N ALA A 353 -2.00 13.75 -13.88
CA ALA A 353 -0.72 14.07 -13.26
C ALA A 353 -0.65 15.53 -12.76
N ARG A 354 -1.31 16.48 -13.44
CA ARG A 354 -1.45 17.86 -12.97
C ARG A 354 -2.28 17.93 -11.68
N ASP A 355 -3.32 17.12 -11.54
CA ASP A 355 -4.10 17.01 -10.31
C ASP A 355 -3.25 16.46 -9.16
N ALA A 356 -2.36 15.49 -9.45
CA ALA A 356 -1.37 14.99 -8.49
C ALA A 356 -0.36 16.04 -8.03
N VAL A 357 0.00 17.00 -8.89
CA VAL A 357 0.91 18.10 -8.56
C VAL A 357 0.19 19.22 -7.81
N ASN A 358 -0.97 19.65 -8.30
CA ASN A 358 -1.68 20.82 -7.83
C ASN A 358 -2.55 20.53 -6.59
N GLU A 359 -3.12 19.32 -6.51
CA GLU A 359 -4.00 18.89 -5.42
C GLU A 359 -3.56 17.52 -4.84
N PRO A 360 -2.31 17.38 -4.34
CA PRO A 360 -1.78 16.10 -3.85
C PRO A 360 -2.53 15.54 -2.63
N ARG A 361 -3.36 16.36 -1.98
CA ARG A 361 -4.22 15.98 -0.85
C ARG A 361 -5.68 15.75 -1.26
N GLY A 362 -6.07 16.32 -2.39
CA GLY A 362 -7.39 16.21 -2.99
C GLY A 362 -7.38 15.15 -4.08
N GLN A 363 -7.78 15.52 -5.28
CA GLN A 363 -7.92 14.60 -6.42
C GLN A 363 -6.64 13.82 -6.72
N GLY A 364 -5.48 14.43 -6.47
CA GLY A 364 -4.16 13.85 -6.67
C GLY A 364 -3.75 12.75 -5.69
N LEU A 365 -4.40 12.65 -4.53
CA LEU A 365 -3.92 11.84 -3.40
C LEU A 365 -3.72 10.37 -3.74
N PHE A 366 -4.60 9.78 -4.57
CA PHE A 366 -4.48 8.38 -4.94
C PHE A 366 -3.22 8.11 -5.77
N ILE A 367 -2.83 9.02 -6.65
CA ILE A 367 -1.62 8.92 -7.46
C ILE A 367 -0.40 9.21 -6.61
N THR A 368 -0.47 10.25 -5.79
CA THR A 368 0.62 10.58 -4.88
C THR A 368 0.92 9.38 -3.98
N LEU A 369 -0.09 8.74 -3.41
CA LEU A 369 0.10 7.54 -2.60
C LEU A 369 0.62 6.38 -3.42
N MET A 370 0.11 6.15 -4.63
CA MET A 370 0.62 5.09 -5.51
C MET A 370 2.09 5.25 -5.86
N VAL A 371 2.51 6.47 -6.18
CA VAL A 371 3.91 6.76 -6.45
C VAL A 371 4.77 6.56 -5.18
N VAL A 372 4.31 7.07 -4.03
CA VAL A 372 5.04 7.03 -2.76
C VAL A 372 5.10 5.64 -2.14
N THR A 373 4.21 4.69 -2.46
CA THR A 373 4.24 3.34 -1.85
C THR A 373 5.56 2.62 -2.09
N THR A 374 6.19 2.88 -3.23
CA THR A 374 7.50 2.32 -3.59
C THR A 374 8.63 2.72 -2.63
N LEU A 375 8.47 3.84 -1.89
CA LEU A 375 9.43 4.34 -0.91
C LEU A 375 9.19 3.80 0.51
N ILE A 376 8.03 3.18 0.77
CA ILE A 376 7.67 2.68 2.11
C ILE A 376 8.73 1.71 2.68
N PRO A 377 9.25 0.72 1.92
CA PRO A 377 10.25 -0.22 2.43
C PRO A 377 11.54 0.48 2.89
N THR A 378 12.03 1.42 2.09
CA THR A 378 13.22 2.23 2.39
C THR A 378 12.98 3.18 3.56
N LEU A 379 11.82 3.82 3.62
CA LEU A 379 11.45 4.68 4.74
C LEU A 379 11.44 3.89 6.04
N LEU A 380 10.90 2.67 6.04
CA LEU A 380 10.96 1.76 7.18
C LEU A 380 12.41 1.47 7.60
N HIS A 381 13.29 1.22 6.63
CA HIS A 381 14.71 0.96 6.88
C HIS A 381 15.40 2.16 7.56
N ILE A 382 15.21 3.36 7.01
CA ILE A 382 15.74 4.62 7.57
C ILE A 382 15.20 4.85 8.99
N LEU A 383 13.89 4.71 9.18
CA LEU A 383 13.24 4.92 10.46
C LEU A 383 13.77 3.96 11.53
N LEU A 384 13.96 2.68 11.21
CA LEU A 384 14.54 1.71 12.16
C LEU A 384 15.96 2.11 12.59
N GLY A 385 16.78 2.62 11.67
CA GLY A 385 18.11 3.16 11.97
C GLY A 385 18.04 4.36 12.92
N LEU A 386 17.16 5.32 12.64
CA LEU A 386 17.00 6.52 13.45
C LEU A 386 16.42 6.22 14.84
N VAL A 387 15.44 5.32 14.95
CA VAL A 387 14.88 4.86 16.23
C VAL A 387 15.99 4.21 17.07
N ALA A 388 16.86 3.39 16.47
CA ALA A 388 17.92 2.74 17.21
C ALA A 388 18.94 3.76 17.74
N ALA A 389 19.27 4.78 16.93
CA ALA A 389 20.11 5.89 17.35
C ALA A 389 19.46 6.72 18.47
N ALA A 390 18.19 7.11 18.33
CA ALA A 390 17.46 7.90 19.32
C ALA A 390 17.36 7.19 20.67
N VAL A 391 17.00 5.89 20.66
CA VAL A 391 16.94 5.06 21.86
C VAL A 391 18.30 4.89 22.51
N ASN A 392 19.40 4.82 21.75
CA ASN A 392 20.73 4.72 22.33
C ASN A 392 21.20 6.02 22.99
N ILE A 393 20.93 7.18 22.37
CA ILE A 393 21.32 8.50 22.91
C ILE A 393 20.61 8.76 24.25
N GLY A 394 19.30 8.53 24.30
CA GLY A 394 18.49 8.80 25.49
C GLY A 394 18.36 7.65 26.48
N GLY A 395 18.72 6.45 26.04
CA GLY A 395 18.43 5.21 26.72
C GLY A 395 19.11 5.03 28.06
N HIS A 396 20.33 5.53 28.22
CA HIS A 396 21.04 5.48 29.50
C HIS A 396 20.29 6.23 30.60
N GLN A 397 19.71 7.39 30.27
CA GLN A 397 18.90 8.17 31.21
C GLN A 397 17.63 7.41 31.60
N LEU A 398 16.93 6.86 30.61
CA LEU A 398 15.74 6.04 30.83
C LEU A 398 16.02 4.79 31.68
N ALA A 399 17.13 4.12 31.43
CA ALA A 399 17.54 2.95 32.21
C ALA A 399 17.87 3.31 33.66
N SER A 400 18.59 4.41 33.89
CA SER A 400 18.87 4.91 35.22
C SER A 400 17.59 5.30 35.97
N PHE A 401 16.62 5.87 35.25
CA PHE A 401 15.31 6.23 35.78
C PHE A 401 14.52 5.00 36.23
N LEU A 402 14.46 3.97 35.37
CA LEU A 402 13.82 2.68 35.67
C LEU A 402 14.47 1.96 36.87
N HIS A 403 15.78 2.11 37.07
CA HIS A 403 16.47 1.53 38.22
C HIS A 403 16.10 2.24 39.54
N ARG A 404 16.00 3.58 39.52
CA ARG A 404 15.72 4.39 40.71
C ARG A 404 14.28 4.28 41.22
N HIS A 405 13.29 4.23 40.32
CA HIS A 405 11.89 4.44 40.68
C HIS A 405 11.07 3.14 40.90
N GLY A 406 11.73 1.97 40.82
CA GLY A 406 11.14 0.69 41.20
C GLY A 406 9.93 0.26 40.37
N LYS A 407 8.98 -0.46 41.00
CA LYS A 407 7.78 -1.04 40.36
C LYS A 407 6.53 -0.15 40.45
N GLN A 408 6.64 1.09 40.91
CA GLN A 408 5.46 1.94 41.08
C GLN A 408 4.85 2.28 39.71
N LYS A 409 3.56 1.98 39.54
CA LYS A 409 2.84 2.09 38.26
C LYS A 409 2.97 3.46 37.59
N MET A 410 2.91 4.54 38.37
CA MET A 410 3.05 5.91 37.85
C MET A 410 4.41 6.11 37.15
N TRP A 411 5.50 5.66 37.77
CA TRP A 411 6.84 5.80 37.18
C TRP A 411 7.05 4.90 35.96
N LEU A 412 6.43 3.72 35.92
CA LEU A 412 6.44 2.87 34.73
C LEU A 412 5.71 3.52 33.56
N LEU A 413 4.62 4.26 33.81
CA LEU A 413 3.90 5.02 32.79
C LEU A 413 4.73 6.18 32.25
N VAL A 414 5.46 6.89 33.13
CA VAL A 414 6.42 7.94 32.72
C VAL A 414 7.54 7.33 31.87
N ALA A 415 8.12 6.21 32.29
CA ALA A 415 9.17 5.52 31.54
C ALA A 415 8.66 5.01 30.17
N ALA A 416 7.44 4.47 30.12
CA ALA A 416 6.81 4.05 28.87
C ALA A 416 6.57 5.22 27.92
N THR A 417 6.08 6.35 28.43
CA THR A 417 5.88 7.58 27.67
C THR A 417 7.20 8.10 27.11
N TRP A 418 8.26 8.13 27.93
CA TRP A 418 9.59 8.56 27.52
C TRP A 418 10.18 7.62 26.45
N TYR A 419 10.06 6.31 26.62
CA TYR A 419 10.50 5.35 25.60
C TYR A 419 9.76 5.56 24.26
N ILE A 420 8.44 5.76 24.31
CA ILE A 420 7.62 6.01 23.13
C ILE A 420 8.00 7.32 22.46
N PHE A 421 8.35 8.35 23.21
CA PHE A 421 8.88 9.59 22.65
C PHE A 421 10.16 9.36 21.83
N TYR A 422 11.10 8.55 22.31
CA TYR A 422 12.30 8.18 21.53
C TYR A 422 11.98 7.35 20.29
N VAL A 423 10.97 6.48 20.37
CA VAL A 423 10.54 5.70 19.21
C VAL A 423 9.83 6.57 18.18
N LEU A 424 9.03 7.55 18.61
CA LEU A 424 8.23 8.39 17.71
C LEU A 424 9.01 9.60 17.18
N SER A 425 10.02 10.09 17.88
CA SER A 425 10.73 11.30 17.45
C SER A 425 11.31 11.19 16.04
N PRO A 426 11.87 10.05 15.57
CA PRO A 426 12.29 9.92 14.18
C PRO A 426 11.12 10.00 13.19
N PHE A 427 9.96 9.42 13.52
CA PHE A 427 8.77 9.50 12.67
C PHE A 427 8.25 10.94 12.58
N VAL A 428 8.25 11.66 13.70
CA VAL A 428 7.86 13.08 13.73
C VAL A 428 8.87 13.94 12.99
N LEU A 429 10.17 13.67 13.11
CA LEU A 429 11.21 14.42 12.42
C LEU A 429 11.19 14.17 10.91
N VAL A 430 11.15 12.91 10.48
CA VAL A 430 11.12 12.55 9.06
C VAL A 430 9.76 12.90 8.45
N GLY A 431 8.67 12.46 9.06
CA GLY A 431 7.31 12.73 8.59
C GLY A 431 6.96 14.22 8.66
N GLY A 432 7.33 14.90 9.74
CA GLY A 432 7.19 16.34 9.87
C GLY A 432 8.09 17.10 8.91
N GLY A 433 9.33 16.66 8.69
CA GLY A 433 10.24 17.23 7.70
C GLY A 433 9.68 17.11 6.28
N LEU A 434 9.19 15.93 5.90
CA LEU A 434 8.50 15.69 4.62
C LEU A 434 7.22 16.52 4.51
N PHE A 435 6.45 16.62 5.59
CA PHE A 435 5.24 17.45 5.60
C PHE A 435 5.57 18.93 5.44
N LEU A 436 6.56 19.45 6.17
CA LEU A 436 7.01 20.83 6.09
C LEU A 436 7.63 21.13 4.72
N SER A 437 8.39 20.20 4.14
CA SER A 437 8.96 20.36 2.81
C SER A 437 7.88 20.47 1.74
N VAL A 438 6.82 19.67 1.85
CA VAL A 438 5.68 19.72 0.93
C VAL A 438 4.80 20.96 1.20
N TYR A 439 4.64 21.38 2.45
CA TYR A 439 3.67 22.42 2.82
C TYR A 439 4.23 23.85 2.81
N TYR A 440 5.48 24.06 3.22
CA TYR A 440 6.07 25.41 3.36
C TYR A 440 7.07 25.76 2.27
N TYR A 441 7.80 24.76 1.79
CA TYR A 441 8.91 24.99 0.86
C TYR A 441 8.53 24.72 -0.59
N ASP A 442 7.27 24.32 -0.83
CA ASP A 442 6.77 23.87 -2.12
C ASP A 442 7.80 22.99 -2.85
N ILE A 443 8.54 22.13 -2.13
CA ILE A 443 9.61 21.33 -2.76
C ILE A 443 8.90 20.40 -3.72
N PRO A 444 8.96 20.67 -5.03
CA PRO A 444 7.90 20.20 -5.86
C PRO A 444 8.42 18.90 -6.47
N ILE A 445 8.71 17.91 -5.63
CA ILE A 445 9.17 16.59 -6.08
C ILE A 445 8.14 16.03 -7.06
N SER A 446 6.84 16.23 -6.78
CA SER A 446 5.75 15.93 -7.71
C SER A 446 5.87 16.70 -9.02
N LEU A 447 6.15 18.01 -9.00
CA LEU A 447 6.36 18.81 -10.21
C LEU A 447 7.62 18.37 -10.96
N TRP A 448 8.73 18.10 -10.29
CA TRP A 448 9.96 17.64 -10.92
C TRP A 448 9.73 16.29 -11.59
N LEU A 449 9.06 15.36 -10.91
CA LEU A 449 8.66 14.08 -11.50
C LEU A 449 7.70 14.28 -12.68
N TYR A 450 6.77 15.22 -12.58
CA TYR A 450 5.84 15.58 -13.66
C TYR A 450 6.58 16.17 -14.88
N GLU A 451 7.41 17.18 -14.68
CA GLU A 451 8.21 17.83 -15.73
C GLU A 451 9.21 16.85 -16.35
N PHE A 452 9.85 16.00 -15.55
CA PHE A 452 10.71 14.93 -16.05
C PHE A 452 9.95 13.94 -16.92
N THR A 453 8.74 13.55 -16.49
CA THR A 453 7.85 12.68 -17.27
C THR A 453 7.45 13.37 -18.58
N LEU A 454 6.99 14.62 -18.54
CA LEU A 454 6.65 15.39 -19.74
C LEU A 454 7.83 15.50 -20.71
N TRP A 455 9.03 15.79 -20.19
CA TRP A 455 10.24 15.90 -20.99
C TRP A 455 10.54 14.58 -21.71
N ILE A 456 10.48 13.43 -21.02
CA ILE A 456 10.68 12.12 -21.62
C ILE A 456 9.64 11.84 -22.72
N PHE A 457 8.36 12.15 -22.49
CA PHE A 457 7.29 11.95 -23.48
C PHE A 457 7.33 12.96 -24.64
N SER A 458 8.01 14.10 -24.47
CA SER A 458 8.19 15.09 -25.54
C SER A 458 9.31 14.73 -26.54
N MET A 459 10.15 13.74 -26.23
CA MET A 459 11.23 13.33 -27.12
C MET A 459 10.69 12.68 -28.40
N PRO A 460 11.04 13.18 -29.60
CA PRO A 460 10.59 12.59 -30.84
C PRO A 460 11.13 11.15 -30.98
N THR A 461 10.20 10.21 -31.20
CA THR A 461 10.38 8.81 -31.64
C THR A 461 11.16 7.81 -30.76
N MET A 462 11.96 8.22 -29.78
CA MET A 462 12.70 7.27 -28.93
C MET A 462 12.16 7.06 -27.51
N GLY A 463 11.40 8.01 -26.94
CA GLY A 463 10.98 7.92 -25.53
C GLY A 463 10.23 6.63 -25.19
N PRO A 464 9.03 6.39 -25.75
CA PRO A 464 8.21 5.23 -25.38
C PRO A 464 8.85 3.88 -25.75
N VAL A 465 9.49 3.79 -26.93
CA VAL A 465 10.11 2.55 -27.42
C VAL A 465 11.36 2.20 -26.62
N LEU A 466 12.19 3.19 -26.27
CA LEU A 466 13.37 2.98 -25.45
C LEU A 466 12.98 2.60 -24.02
N ILE A 467 11.98 3.25 -23.44
CA ILE A 467 11.45 2.91 -22.11
C ILE A 467 10.94 1.46 -22.12
N LEU A 468 10.13 1.08 -23.11
CA LEU A 468 9.62 -0.28 -23.25
C LEU A 468 10.77 -1.30 -23.40
N SER A 469 11.81 -0.96 -24.18
CA SER A 469 12.99 -1.79 -24.36
C SER A 469 13.81 -1.96 -23.07
N ILE A 470 14.04 -0.88 -22.34
CA ILE A 470 14.73 -0.89 -21.04
C ILE A 470 13.93 -1.72 -20.03
N LEU A 471 12.60 -1.58 -20.01
CA LEU A 471 11.72 -2.36 -19.14
C LEU A 471 11.77 -3.85 -19.46
N LEU A 472 11.72 -4.23 -20.74
CA LEU A 472 11.85 -5.62 -21.17
C LEU A 472 13.20 -6.21 -20.74
N ILE A 473 14.28 -5.43 -20.81
CA ILE A 473 15.61 -5.84 -20.35
C ILE A 473 15.65 -5.97 -18.83
N LEU A 474 15.15 -4.99 -18.08
CA LEU A 474 15.17 -4.99 -16.61
C LEU A 474 14.26 -6.07 -16.01
N LEU A 475 13.12 -6.36 -16.64
CA LEU A 475 12.22 -7.43 -16.22
C LEU A 475 12.73 -8.81 -16.65
N GLY A 476 13.48 -8.91 -17.75
CA GLY A 476 14.06 -10.16 -18.24
C GLY A 476 15.38 -10.57 -17.57
N ALA A 477 16.22 -9.61 -17.16
CA ALA A 477 17.59 -9.87 -16.69
C ALA A 477 17.72 -10.67 -15.37
N PRO A 478 16.87 -10.48 -14.34
CA PRO A 478 16.97 -11.24 -13.08
C PRO A 478 16.52 -12.71 -13.23
N LEU A 479 15.71 -13.01 -14.24
CA LEU A 479 15.07 -14.32 -14.40
C LEU A 479 15.94 -15.34 -15.13
N TRP A 480 16.96 -14.92 -15.88
CA TRP A 480 17.81 -15.86 -16.63
C TRP A 480 18.88 -16.55 -15.75
N LYS A 481 19.25 -15.97 -14.59
CA LYS A 481 20.29 -16.55 -13.72
C LYS A 481 19.77 -17.52 -12.66
N VAL A 482 18.47 -17.75 -12.57
CA VAL A 482 17.90 -18.72 -11.63
C VAL A 482 17.70 -20.04 -12.37
N ASN A 483 18.60 -21.00 -12.09
CA ASN A 483 18.50 -22.42 -12.42
C ASN A 483 19.23 -22.93 -13.68
N THR A 484 20.52 -22.64 -13.82
CA THR A 484 21.46 -23.66 -14.32
C THR A 484 21.95 -24.49 -13.14
N GLY A 485 21.03 -25.23 -12.51
CA GLY A 485 21.43 -26.29 -11.60
C GLY A 485 22.37 -27.22 -12.37
N GLN A 486 23.57 -27.41 -11.84
CA GLN A 486 24.45 -28.50 -12.26
C GLN A 486 23.62 -29.78 -12.15
N VAL A 487 23.21 -30.32 -13.29
CA VAL A 487 22.87 -31.73 -13.40
C VAL A 487 24.15 -32.45 -13.03
N GLN A 488 24.23 -32.92 -11.78
CA GLN A 488 25.20 -33.94 -11.44
C GLN A 488 24.82 -35.15 -12.27
N ILE A 489 25.60 -35.39 -13.33
CA ILE A 489 25.62 -36.68 -14.01
C ILE A 489 26.19 -37.63 -12.96
N GLU A 490 25.31 -38.35 -12.27
CA GLU A 490 25.70 -39.56 -11.56
C GLU A 490 26.30 -40.51 -12.60
N ASN A 491 27.63 -40.61 -12.59
CA ASN A 491 28.33 -41.67 -13.29
C ASN A 491 28.01 -42.98 -12.55
N ASN A 492 27.06 -43.74 -13.07
CA ASN A 492 26.92 -45.15 -12.75
C ASN A 492 28.14 -45.89 -13.32
N GLY A 493 29.09 -46.19 -12.42
CA GLY A 493 30.11 -47.22 -12.59
C GLY A 493 29.74 -48.45 -11.79
#